data_AF-A0A427APX6-F1
#
_entry.id   AF-A0A427APX6-F1
#
_cell.length_a   1.000
_cell.length_b   1.000
_cell.length_c   1.000
_cell.angle_alpha   90.00
_cell.angle_beta   90.00
_cell.angle_gamma   90.00
#
_symmetry.space_group_name_H-M   'P 1'
#
loop_
_entity.id
_entity.type
_entity.pdbx_description
1 polymer ?
#
loop_
_entity_poly.entity_id
_entity_poly.type
_entity_poly.pdbx_seq_one_letter_code
_entity_poly.pdbx_strand_id
1 'polypeptide(L)'
;MASLRLAMDAAFWDLNVSSAQSLEGTARAVPGEAAPLGMARASRLLRPRQLSFLSRAFPLGLVPSFSPTPRKDLGSFAIQSLLLGPSSDWWWMALVGQFRPRKLISNIKKEVTMGDELEWPQFKDVARHFLDKSLYALGLFSQISLTPETSLLFNVERHGDKTGRRAKAMLLHELPGHDVTIEATWPELFLDSKGNYWDVPTSVSLDVASLIPESGLRYRFGLHKNGGQPEALNSSSPDIPLTLLPGVCAKAAVSYEKSMDFWREQEKSTRARRLVKEPARVVSLGSPSGKRMPCVDDAMCGLSYSFRKLKSGKILAWYSPKRKEAMVELRLFEL
;
A
#
# COMPACT_ATOMS: atom_id res chain seq x y z
N MET A 1 -7.38 15.73 3.23
CA MET A 1 -7.41 15.63 1.75
C MET A 1 -6.63 14.44 1.17
N ALA A 2 -5.74 13.77 1.91
CA ALA A 2 -5.00 12.62 1.38
C ALA A 2 -5.88 11.46 0.85
N SER A 3 -7.01 11.17 1.51
CA SER A 3 -7.94 10.09 1.11
C SER A 3 -8.60 10.32 -0.26
N LEU A 4 -9.09 11.53 -0.52
CA LEU A 4 -9.69 11.91 -1.81
C LEU A 4 -8.65 11.84 -2.94
N ARG A 5 -7.45 12.38 -2.70
CA ARG A 5 -6.33 12.32 -3.66
C ARG A 5 -5.97 10.88 -4.01
N LEU A 6 -5.88 10.01 -3.01
CA LEU A 6 -5.59 8.59 -3.22
C LEU A 6 -6.71 7.88 -3.99
N ALA A 7 -7.98 8.22 -3.76
CA ALA A 7 -9.11 7.66 -4.50
C ALA A 7 -9.11 8.06 -5.99
N MET A 8 -8.69 9.30 -6.30
CA MET A 8 -8.47 9.74 -7.68
C MET A 8 -7.29 8.98 -8.30
N ASP A 9 -6.15 8.96 -7.62
CA ASP A 9 -4.93 8.32 -8.11
C ASP A 9 -5.11 6.82 -8.35
N ALA A 10 -5.90 6.13 -7.51
CA ALA A 10 -6.09 4.69 -7.60
C ALA A 10 -6.80 4.22 -8.88
N ALA A 11 -7.55 5.09 -9.57
CA ALA A 11 -8.16 4.71 -10.84
C ALA A 11 -7.15 4.68 -12.00
N PHE A 12 -6.09 5.48 -11.91
CA PHE A 12 -5.10 5.65 -12.99
C PHE A 12 -3.77 4.97 -12.70
N TRP A 13 -3.42 4.80 -11.42
CA TRP A 13 -2.10 4.35 -10.98
C TRP A 13 -2.16 3.04 -10.21
N ASP A 14 -1.04 2.30 -10.23
CA ASP A 14 -0.82 1.15 -9.34
C ASP A 14 -0.62 1.67 -7.91
N LEU A 15 -1.71 1.96 -7.21
CA LEU A 15 -1.62 2.49 -5.87
C LEU A 15 -1.28 1.37 -4.88
N ASN A 16 -0.37 1.66 -3.94
CA ASN A 16 -0.14 0.80 -2.79
C ASN A 16 -1.37 0.80 -1.87
N VAL A 17 -1.98 -0.37 -1.75
CA VAL A 17 -3.13 -0.70 -0.92
C VAL A 17 -2.64 -1.45 0.32
N SER A 18 -3.22 -1.17 1.48
CA SER A 18 -2.92 -1.95 2.69
C SER A 18 -3.49 -3.36 2.57
N SER A 19 -2.65 -4.37 2.70
CA SER A 19 -3.07 -5.78 2.68
C SER A 19 -2.39 -6.57 3.78
N ALA A 20 -3.16 -7.39 4.50
CA ALA A 20 -2.61 -8.31 5.51
C ALA A 20 -2.04 -9.61 4.92
N GLN A 21 -2.09 -9.78 3.58
CA GLN A 21 -1.65 -11.00 2.90
C GLN A 21 -0.11 -11.13 2.85
N SER A 22 0.60 -10.00 2.79
CA SER A 22 2.07 -9.89 2.80
C SER A 22 2.59 -9.43 4.16
N LEU A 23 3.85 -9.75 4.49
CA LEU A 23 4.48 -9.26 5.71
C LEU A 23 4.79 -7.76 5.62
N GLU A 24 5.00 -7.24 4.41
CA GLU A 24 5.10 -5.80 4.16
C GLU A 24 3.81 -5.03 4.43
N GLY A 25 2.67 -5.72 4.50
CA GLY A 25 1.38 -5.09 4.71
C GLY A 25 0.84 -4.39 3.46
N THR A 26 1.33 -4.72 2.27
CA THR A 26 1.02 -4.04 1.00
C THR A 26 0.64 -4.98 -0.13
N ALA A 27 -0.27 -4.48 -0.98
CA ALA A 27 -0.57 -5.00 -2.31
C ALA A 27 -0.76 -3.80 -3.26
N ARG A 28 -0.62 -3.98 -4.58
CA ARG A 28 -0.97 -2.96 -5.57
C ARG A 28 -2.42 -3.11 -6.02
N ALA A 29 -3.15 -2.01 -6.15
CA ALA A 29 -4.44 -2.03 -6.81
C ALA A 29 -4.26 -2.33 -8.30
N VAL A 30 -5.15 -3.15 -8.89
CA VAL A 30 -5.20 -3.34 -10.33
C VAL A 30 -5.62 -2.03 -11.01
N PRO A 31 -4.84 -1.49 -11.97
CA PRO A 31 -5.17 -0.25 -12.68
C PRO A 31 -6.43 -0.38 -13.52
N GLY A 32 -7.15 0.73 -13.66
CA GLY A 32 -8.34 0.83 -14.52
C GLY A 32 -9.64 0.42 -13.83
N GLU A 33 -9.55 -0.09 -12.60
CA GLU A 33 -10.71 -0.34 -11.75
C GLU A 33 -10.74 0.64 -10.58
N ALA A 34 -11.94 1.00 -10.12
CA ALA A 34 -12.05 1.84 -8.93
C ALA A 34 -11.58 1.04 -7.71
N ALA A 35 -10.44 1.42 -7.14
CA ALA A 35 -9.98 0.78 -5.91
C ALA A 35 -11.01 0.99 -4.79
N PRO A 36 -11.30 -0.05 -3.99
CA PRO A 36 -12.24 0.08 -2.87
C PRO A 36 -11.76 1.17 -1.90
N LEU A 37 -12.67 2.12 -1.66
CA LEU A 37 -12.41 3.31 -0.84
C LEU A 37 -11.94 2.91 0.57
N GLY A 38 -10.89 3.57 1.06
CA GLY A 38 -10.32 3.33 2.40
C GLY A 38 -9.22 2.27 2.49
N MET A 39 -8.95 1.50 1.41
CA MET A 39 -7.80 0.59 1.40
C MET A 39 -6.50 1.22 0.89
N ALA A 40 -6.58 2.41 0.27
CA ALA A 40 -5.42 3.18 -0.12
C ALA A 40 -4.53 3.50 1.10
N ARG A 41 -3.24 3.16 1.01
CA ARG A 41 -2.32 3.34 2.13
C ARG A 41 -2.04 4.83 2.35
N ALA A 42 -2.57 5.39 3.44
CA ALA A 42 -2.33 6.79 3.80
C ALA A 42 -0.88 7.06 4.26
N SER A 43 -0.19 6.04 4.80
CA SER A 43 1.16 6.18 5.36
C SER A 43 2.19 5.45 4.49
N ARG A 44 3.23 6.16 4.03
CA ARG A 44 4.41 5.56 3.35
C ARG A 44 5.38 4.87 4.32
N LEU A 45 5.09 4.83 5.62
CA LEU A 45 5.96 4.20 6.61
C LEU A 45 5.96 2.69 6.44
N LEU A 46 7.16 2.10 6.37
CA LEU A 46 7.33 0.65 6.27
C LEU A 46 6.72 -0.10 7.46
N ARG A 47 6.23 -1.32 7.19
CA ARG A 47 5.52 -2.14 8.18
C ARG A 47 6.33 -2.44 9.44
N PRO A 48 7.65 -2.72 9.38
CA PRO A 48 8.43 -2.88 10.61
C PRO A 48 8.47 -1.64 11.49
N ARG A 49 8.49 -0.43 10.90
CA ARG A 49 8.40 0.82 11.67
C ARG A 49 7.02 0.97 12.31
N GLN A 50 5.95 0.64 11.58
CA GLN A 50 4.60 0.59 12.16
C GLN A 50 4.52 -0.43 13.31
N LEU A 51 5.11 -1.61 13.15
CA LEU A 51 5.17 -2.64 14.18
C LEU A 51 6.00 -2.21 15.38
N SER A 52 7.11 -1.49 15.21
CA SER A 52 7.90 -0.95 16.34
C SER A 52 7.13 0.09 17.16
N PHE A 53 6.19 0.80 16.53
CA PHE A 53 5.32 1.74 17.21
C PHE A 53 4.19 1.00 17.93
N LEU A 54 3.53 0.06 17.23
CA LEU A 54 2.43 -0.74 17.78
C LEU A 54 2.90 -1.71 18.87
N SER A 55 4.13 -2.22 18.80
CA SER A 55 4.68 -3.14 19.80
C SER A 55 4.81 -2.50 21.17
N ARG A 56 4.84 -1.16 21.26
CA ARG A 56 4.78 -0.42 22.53
C ARG A 56 3.38 -0.38 23.13
N ALA A 57 2.34 -0.52 22.30
CA ALA A 57 0.94 -0.47 22.72
C ALA A 57 0.36 -1.86 23.05
N PHE A 58 0.91 -2.93 22.46
CA PHE A 58 0.45 -4.30 22.72
C PHE A 58 1.37 -5.04 23.69
N PRO A 59 0.82 -5.86 24.60
CA PRO A 59 1.63 -6.70 25.48
C PRO A 59 2.50 -7.65 24.64
N LEU A 60 3.76 -7.81 25.05
CA LEU A 60 4.75 -8.69 24.41
C LEU A 60 5.11 -8.34 22.94
N GLY A 61 4.71 -7.16 22.45
CA GLY A 61 4.99 -6.76 21.08
C GLY A 61 4.30 -7.62 20.02
N LEU A 62 3.20 -8.28 20.39
CA LEU A 62 2.41 -9.15 19.51
C LEU A 62 1.25 -8.36 18.90
N VAL A 63 1.33 -8.13 17.60
CA VAL A 63 0.31 -7.39 16.84
C VAL A 63 -0.62 -8.37 16.14
N PRO A 64 -1.90 -8.43 16.50
CA PRO A 64 -2.85 -9.28 15.79
C PRO A 64 -3.07 -8.75 14.37
N SER A 65 -3.18 -9.67 13.43
CA SER A 65 -3.43 -9.40 12.01
C SER A 65 -4.45 -10.41 11.48
N PHE A 66 -5.37 -9.92 10.65
CA PHE A 66 -6.39 -10.76 10.02
C PHE A 66 -6.20 -10.70 8.51
N SER A 67 -5.93 -11.86 7.91
CA SER A 67 -5.72 -12.03 6.48
C SER A 67 -6.67 -13.09 5.95
N PRO A 68 -7.51 -12.81 4.94
CA PRO A 68 -8.32 -13.85 4.32
C PRO A 68 -7.43 -14.87 3.61
N THR A 69 -7.48 -16.14 4.04
CA THR A 69 -6.71 -17.22 3.42
C THR A 69 -7.62 -18.11 2.58
N PRO A 70 -7.21 -18.49 1.36
CA PRO A 70 -7.99 -19.36 0.49
C PRO A 70 -8.05 -20.79 1.04
N ARG A 71 -6.97 -21.19 1.74
CA ARG A 71 -6.85 -22.49 2.40
C ARG A 71 -7.47 -22.44 3.80
N LYS A 72 -8.63 -23.09 3.95
CA LYS A 72 -9.39 -23.17 5.22
C LYS A 72 -8.56 -23.66 6.42
N ASP A 73 -7.54 -24.48 6.18
CA ASP A 73 -6.69 -25.08 7.22
C ASP A 73 -5.73 -24.09 7.90
N LEU A 74 -5.30 -23.03 7.20
CA LEU A 74 -4.35 -22.06 7.78
C LEU A 74 -5.03 -21.05 8.71
N GLY A 75 -6.34 -20.87 8.54
CA GLY A 75 -7.09 -19.85 9.26
C GLY A 75 -6.75 -18.43 8.80
N SER A 76 -7.62 -17.49 9.19
CA SER A 76 -7.49 -16.08 8.80
C SER A 76 -6.76 -15.22 9.84
N PHE A 77 -6.48 -15.76 11.02
CA PHE A 77 -5.86 -15.04 12.13
C PHE A 77 -4.37 -15.33 12.20
N ALA A 78 -3.56 -14.27 12.32
CA ALA A 78 -2.12 -14.36 12.48
C ALA A 78 -1.59 -13.30 13.45
N ILE A 79 -0.50 -13.62 14.12
CA ILE A 79 0.17 -12.73 15.06
C ILE A 79 1.49 -12.31 14.44
N GLN A 80 1.74 -11.01 14.33
CA GLN A 80 2.99 -10.43 13.83
C GLN A 80 3.81 -9.90 15.00
N SER A 81 5.13 -10.06 14.93
CA SER A 81 6.05 -9.51 15.92
C SER A 81 7.32 -9.01 15.24
N LEU A 82 7.87 -7.93 15.77
CA LEU A 82 9.19 -7.43 15.40
C LEU A 82 10.23 -8.19 16.24
N LEU A 83 10.98 -9.08 15.60
CA LEU A 83 11.98 -9.93 16.25
C LEU A 83 13.28 -9.16 16.52
N LEU A 84 13.78 -8.44 15.51
CA LEU A 84 14.98 -7.59 15.61
C LEU A 84 14.77 -6.29 14.83
N GLY A 85 15.45 -5.23 15.27
CA GLY A 85 15.36 -3.91 14.65
C GLY A 85 16.59 -3.01 14.86
N PRO A 86 17.82 -3.45 14.51
CA PRO A 86 18.98 -2.57 14.60
C PRO A 86 18.81 -1.34 13.69
N SER A 87 19.10 -0.17 14.24
CA SER A 87 19.02 1.11 13.53
C SER A 87 20.30 1.90 13.78
N SER A 88 20.81 2.52 12.72
CA SER A 88 21.91 3.48 12.72
C SER A 88 21.48 4.72 11.93
N ASP A 89 22.39 5.67 11.75
CA ASP A 89 22.10 6.96 11.08
C ASP A 89 21.91 6.81 9.57
N TRP A 90 22.63 5.87 8.94
CA TRP A 90 22.65 5.68 7.49
C TRP A 90 22.01 4.35 7.03
N TRP A 91 21.68 3.45 7.96
CA TRP A 91 20.98 2.21 7.65
C TRP A 91 20.08 1.76 8.81
N TRP A 92 19.01 1.06 8.49
CA TRP A 92 18.28 0.26 9.46
C TRP A 92 17.86 -1.07 8.86
N MET A 93 17.68 -2.05 9.74
CA MET A 93 17.22 -3.38 9.36
C MET A 93 16.19 -3.87 10.38
N ALA A 94 15.20 -4.63 9.93
CA ALA A 94 14.23 -5.25 10.79
C ALA A 94 13.94 -6.68 10.35
N LEU A 95 13.80 -7.56 11.32
CA LEU A 95 13.30 -8.92 11.14
C LEU A 95 11.89 -9.00 11.71
N VAL A 96 10.91 -9.30 10.86
CA VAL A 96 9.51 -9.48 11.24
C VAL A 96 9.15 -10.95 11.16
N GLY A 97 8.58 -11.48 12.24
CA GLY A 97 8.01 -12.81 12.29
C GLY A 97 6.49 -12.77 12.29
N GLN A 98 5.86 -13.73 11.64
CA GLN A 98 4.42 -13.97 11.73
C GLN A 98 4.15 -15.42 12.10
N PHE A 99 3.20 -15.62 13.01
CA PHE A 99 2.77 -16.92 13.50
C PHE A 99 1.26 -17.11 13.31
N ARG A 100 0.85 -18.30 12.83
CA ARG A 100 -0.56 -18.64 12.61
C ARG A 100 -1.05 -19.70 13.62
N PRO A 101 -1.68 -19.30 14.73
CA PRO A 101 -2.03 -20.23 15.81
C PRO A 101 -3.15 -21.19 15.43
N ARG A 102 -4.07 -20.82 14.52
CA ARG A 102 -5.23 -21.66 14.17
C ARG A 102 -4.82 -22.99 13.56
N LYS A 103 -3.78 -23.01 12.72
CA LYS A 103 -3.26 -24.24 12.11
C LYS A 103 -2.65 -25.15 13.18
N LEU A 104 -1.89 -24.59 14.12
CA LEU A 104 -1.33 -25.33 15.25
C LEU A 104 -2.44 -25.98 16.09
N ILE A 105 -3.45 -25.21 16.51
CA ILE A 105 -4.58 -25.72 17.30
C ILE A 105 -5.32 -26.82 16.53
N SER A 106 -5.50 -26.66 15.21
CA SER A 106 -6.17 -27.67 14.38
C SER A 106 -5.36 -28.96 14.25
N ASN A 107 -4.03 -28.88 14.17
CA ASN A 107 -3.15 -30.04 14.09
C ASN A 107 -3.17 -30.81 15.42
N ILE A 108 -3.00 -30.11 16.55
CA ILE A 108 -3.07 -30.70 17.89
C ILE A 108 -4.45 -31.34 18.11
N LYS A 109 -5.54 -30.67 17.71
CA LYS A 109 -6.88 -31.23 17.86
C LYS A 109 -7.06 -32.52 17.04
N LYS A 110 -6.57 -32.57 15.81
CA LYS A 110 -6.62 -33.78 14.96
C LYS A 110 -5.84 -34.93 15.60
N GLU A 111 -4.67 -34.65 16.15
CA GLU A 111 -3.83 -35.63 16.84
C GLU A 111 -4.52 -36.19 18.10
N VAL A 112 -5.08 -35.32 18.95
CA VAL A 112 -5.85 -35.71 20.15
C VAL A 112 -7.13 -36.48 19.80
N THR A 113 -7.71 -36.27 18.62
CA THR A 113 -8.91 -37.01 18.16
C THR A 113 -8.56 -38.38 17.56
N MET A 114 -7.33 -38.55 17.07
CA MET A 114 -6.84 -39.82 16.49
C MET A 114 -6.11 -40.70 17.51
N GLY A 115 -5.55 -40.11 18.57
CA GLY A 115 -5.02 -40.83 19.72
C GLY A 115 -6.15 -41.38 20.56
N ASP A 116 -6.14 -42.69 20.77
CA ASP A 116 -7.04 -43.38 21.69
C ASP A 116 -6.90 -42.80 23.11
N GLU A 117 -7.98 -42.86 23.88
CA GLU A 117 -8.21 -42.15 25.14
C GLU A 117 -6.96 -41.86 26.01
N LEU A 118 -6.70 -40.56 26.22
CA LEU A 118 -6.11 -40.02 27.45
C LEU A 118 -4.64 -40.32 27.80
N GLU A 119 -3.76 -40.60 26.85
CA GLU A 119 -2.32 -40.36 27.07
C GLU A 119 -1.93 -38.98 26.56
N TRP A 120 -1.42 -38.12 27.45
CA TRP A 120 -0.86 -36.82 27.10
C TRP A 120 0.08 -37.02 25.90
N PRO A 121 -0.15 -36.34 24.75
CA PRO A 121 0.72 -36.50 23.59
C PRO A 121 2.14 -36.23 24.08
N GLN A 122 3.03 -37.21 23.91
CA GLN A 122 4.40 -37.12 24.38
C GLN A 122 4.94 -35.77 23.91
N PHE A 123 5.47 -34.93 24.79
CA PHE A 123 5.87 -33.55 24.47
C PHE A 123 6.68 -33.39 23.17
N LYS A 124 7.36 -34.47 22.74
CA LYS A 124 8.06 -34.59 21.45
C LYS A 124 7.13 -34.41 20.24
N ASP A 125 5.92 -34.94 20.27
CA ASP A 125 4.95 -34.87 19.16
C ASP A 125 4.29 -33.49 19.08
N VAL A 126 3.96 -32.90 20.23
CA VAL A 126 3.55 -31.49 20.30
C VAL A 126 4.66 -30.56 19.80
N ALA A 127 5.92 -30.78 20.19
CA ALA A 127 7.05 -29.99 19.74
C ALA A 127 7.28 -30.10 18.21
N ARG A 128 7.01 -31.26 17.60
CA ARG A 128 7.05 -31.43 16.14
C ARG A 128 6.04 -30.51 15.46
N HIS A 129 4.83 -30.38 16.00
CA HIS A 129 3.83 -29.46 15.48
C HIS A 129 4.23 -27.99 15.61
N PHE A 130 4.94 -27.60 16.67
CA PHE A 130 5.52 -26.24 16.77
C PHE A 130 6.68 -26.00 15.80
N LEU A 131 7.33 -27.04 15.27
CA LEU A 131 8.40 -26.92 14.28
C LEU A 131 7.90 -26.92 12.82
N ASP A 132 6.58 -26.99 12.62
CA ASP A 132 5.98 -26.94 11.29
C ASP A 132 6.28 -25.60 10.63
N LYS A 133 7.17 -25.63 9.62
CA LYS A 133 7.58 -24.45 8.83
C LYS A 133 6.38 -23.65 8.31
N SER A 134 5.28 -24.33 7.98
CA SER A 134 4.06 -23.72 7.44
C SER A 134 3.31 -22.79 8.41
N LEU A 135 3.63 -22.82 9.71
CA LEU A 135 3.06 -21.93 10.72
C LEU A 135 3.69 -20.54 10.73
N TYR A 136 4.91 -20.44 10.19
CA TYR A 136 5.74 -19.26 10.30
C TYR A 136 5.91 -18.53 8.96
N ALA A 137 5.99 -17.22 9.05
CA ALA A 137 6.49 -16.38 7.98
C ALA A 137 7.59 -15.47 8.54
N LEU A 138 8.63 -15.23 7.75
CA LEU A 138 9.77 -14.39 8.12
C LEU A 138 9.99 -13.35 7.03
N GLY A 139 10.18 -12.10 7.44
CA GLY A 139 10.45 -10.97 6.56
C GLY A 139 11.67 -10.19 7.04
N LEU A 140 12.65 -10.03 6.17
CA LEU A 140 13.82 -9.19 6.38
C LEU A 140 13.62 -7.88 5.61
N PHE A 141 13.66 -6.77 6.33
CA PHE A 141 13.51 -5.44 5.78
C PHE A 141 14.79 -4.66 6.06
N SER A 142 15.30 -3.94 5.09
CA SER A 142 16.43 -3.04 5.26
C SER A 142 16.19 -1.76 4.49
N GLN A 143 16.61 -0.64 5.07
CA GLN A 143 16.64 0.65 4.41
C GLN A 143 18.04 1.21 4.57
N ILE A 144 18.59 1.72 3.48
CA ILE A 144 19.91 2.33 3.42
C ILE A 144 19.70 3.73 2.85
N SER A 145 20.07 4.75 3.62
CA SER A 145 20.07 6.14 3.15
C SER A 145 21.45 6.40 2.53
N LEU A 146 21.52 6.49 1.21
CA LEU A 146 22.78 6.74 0.50
C LEU A 146 23.18 8.22 0.58
N THR A 147 22.20 9.10 0.40
CA THR A 147 22.31 10.55 0.58
C THR A 147 21.06 11.05 1.33
N PRO A 148 21.04 12.29 1.83
CA PRO A 148 19.82 12.85 2.43
C PRO A 148 18.60 12.83 1.49
N GLU A 149 18.85 12.80 0.18
CA GLU A 149 17.84 12.81 -0.88
C GLU A 149 17.58 11.42 -1.48
N THR A 150 18.43 10.42 -1.21
CA THR A 150 18.31 9.07 -1.79
C THR A 150 18.22 8.01 -0.72
N SER A 151 17.14 7.23 -0.76
CA SER A 151 16.96 6.08 0.12
C SER A 151 16.62 4.82 -0.67
N LEU A 152 17.33 3.75 -0.34
CA LEU A 152 17.12 2.41 -0.85
C LEU A 152 16.39 1.58 0.19
N LEU A 153 15.33 0.90 -0.21
CA LEU A 153 14.57 -0.05 0.60
C LEU A 153 14.68 -1.42 -0.04
N PHE A 154 15.03 -2.42 0.74
CA PHE A 154 15.02 -3.80 0.34
C PHE A 154 14.15 -4.59 1.32
N ASN A 155 13.29 -5.45 0.79
CA ASN A 155 12.46 -6.36 1.56
C ASN A 155 12.60 -7.75 0.94
N VAL A 156 12.80 -8.75 1.80
CA VAL A 156 12.75 -10.16 1.43
C VAL A 156 11.87 -10.87 2.43
N GLU A 157 10.73 -11.36 1.98
CA GLU A 157 9.77 -12.11 2.78
C GLU A 157 9.63 -13.56 2.29
N ARG A 158 9.43 -14.48 3.23
CA ARG A 158 9.21 -15.90 2.97
C ARG A 158 8.08 -16.40 3.86
N HIS A 159 7.04 -16.92 3.21
CA HIS A 159 5.93 -17.56 3.89
C HIS A 159 6.12 -19.07 3.87
N GLY A 160 6.09 -19.74 5.03
CA GLY A 160 6.41 -21.17 5.11
C GLY A 160 5.40 -22.09 4.43
N ASP A 161 4.17 -21.62 4.19
CA ASP A 161 3.12 -22.38 3.49
C ASP A 161 3.16 -22.22 1.95
N LYS A 162 3.87 -21.21 1.45
CA LYS A 162 4.00 -20.93 0.01
C LYS A 162 5.36 -21.38 -0.51
N THR A 163 5.36 -21.99 -1.69
CA THR A 163 6.59 -22.33 -2.41
C THR A 163 7.11 -21.09 -3.14
N GLY A 164 7.79 -20.19 -2.41
CA GLY A 164 8.36 -18.99 -3.01
C GLY A 164 8.94 -18.02 -1.99
N ARG A 165 9.81 -17.14 -2.46
CA ARG A 165 10.27 -15.95 -1.73
C ARG A 165 9.75 -14.74 -2.47
N ARG A 166 9.39 -13.69 -1.73
CA ARG A 166 9.05 -12.38 -2.28
C ARG A 166 10.16 -11.42 -1.95
N ALA A 167 10.70 -10.77 -2.96
CA ALA A 167 11.72 -9.75 -2.84
C ALA A 167 11.19 -8.46 -3.45
N LYS A 168 11.44 -7.35 -2.78
CA LYS A 168 11.11 -6.00 -3.25
C LYS A 168 12.30 -5.09 -3.02
N ALA A 169 12.67 -4.35 -4.04
CA ALA A 169 13.67 -3.31 -4.00
C ALA A 169 13.01 -2.00 -4.43
N MET A 170 13.23 -0.93 -3.68
CA MET A 170 12.69 0.39 -3.97
C MET A 170 13.78 1.45 -3.77
N LEU A 171 14.03 2.27 -4.78
CA LEU A 171 14.86 3.45 -4.71
C LEU A 171 13.96 4.68 -4.73
N LEU A 172 14.02 5.48 -3.67
CA LEU A 172 13.40 6.80 -3.62
C LEU A 172 14.51 7.84 -3.78
N HIS A 173 14.33 8.74 -4.75
CA HIS A 173 15.19 9.89 -4.95
C HIS A 173 14.34 11.16 -4.99
N GLU A 174 14.58 12.04 -4.02
CA GLU A 174 13.97 13.36 -3.95
C GLU A 174 14.80 14.35 -4.76
N LEU A 175 14.20 14.93 -5.80
CA LEU A 175 14.77 15.99 -6.63
C LEU A 175 14.08 17.33 -6.31
N PRO A 176 14.68 18.48 -6.66
CA PRO A 176 14.03 19.77 -6.54
C PRO A 176 12.71 19.80 -7.32
N GLY A 177 11.59 19.81 -6.62
CA GLY A 177 10.25 19.83 -7.23
C GLY A 177 9.69 18.47 -7.66
N HIS A 178 10.44 17.37 -7.53
CA HIS A 178 10.04 16.05 -8.06
C HIS A 178 10.45 14.90 -7.14
N ASP A 179 9.58 13.91 -6.99
CA ASP A 179 9.90 12.63 -6.37
C ASP A 179 10.07 11.59 -7.49
N VAL A 180 11.24 10.95 -7.56
CA VAL A 180 11.50 9.81 -8.43
C VAL A 180 11.49 8.54 -7.58
N THR A 181 10.71 7.56 -8.00
CA THR A 181 10.57 6.27 -7.34
C THR A 181 10.81 5.16 -8.35
N ILE A 182 11.77 4.29 -8.06
CA ILE A 182 12.02 3.07 -8.82
C ILE A 182 11.66 1.90 -7.91
N GLU A 183 10.77 1.02 -8.33
CA GLU A 183 10.31 -0.13 -7.55
C GLU A 183 10.42 -1.39 -8.40
N ALA A 184 10.98 -2.45 -7.84
CA ALA A 184 11.16 -3.72 -8.51
C ALA A 184 10.84 -4.86 -7.55
N THR A 185 9.88 -5.71 -7.93
CA THR A 185 9.31 -6.73 -7.06
C THR A 185 9.17 -8.08 -7.75
N TRP A 186 9.43 -9.14 -6.98
CA TRP A 186 9.49 -10.52 -7.42
C TRP A 186 9.03 -11.50 -6.32
N PRO A 187 7.83 -12.11 -6.41
CA PRO A 187 6.65 -11.67 -7.16
C PRO A 187 5.89 -10.53 -6.47
N GLU A 188 5.18 -9.73 -7.25
CA GLU A 188 4.33 -8.62 -6.80
C GLU A 188 2.89 -9.08 -6.56
N LEU A 189 2.24 -8.53 -5.53
CA LEU A 189 0.86 -8.85 -5.19
C LEU A 189 -0.09 -7.76 -5.66
N PHE A 190 -1.03 -8.11 -6.53
CA PHE A 190 -2.09 -7.23 -6.99
C PHE A 190 -3.44 -7.58 -6.36
N LEU A 191 -4.29 -6.58 -6.21
CA LEU A 191 -5.64 -6.68 -5.69
C LEU A 191 -6.64 -6.08 -6.69
N ASP A 192 -7.56 -6.93 -7.14
CA ASP A 192 -8.69 -6.62 -8.02
C ASP A 192 -9.82 -5.92 -7.24
N SER A 193 -10.64 -5.10 -7.92
CA SER A 193 -11.87 -4.51 -7.34
C SER A 193 -12.82 -5.53 -6.75
N LYS A 194 -12.82 -6.78 -7.25
CA LYS A 194 -13.60 -7.91 -6.72
C LYS A 194 -13.03 -8.49 -5.42
N GLY A 195 -11.89 -7.99 -4.94
CA GLY A 195 -11.20 -8.50 -3.75
C GLY A 195 -10.33 -9.73 -4.01
N ASN A 196 -10.06 -10.06 -5.27
CA ASN A 196 -9.20 -11.17 -5.65
C ASN A 196 -7.72 -10.75 -5.64
N TYR A 197 -6.88 -11.64 -5.14
CA TYR A 197 -5.43 -11.44 -5.12
C TYR A 197 -4.75 -12.16 -6.27
N TRP A 198 -3.83 -11.47 -6.93
CA TRP A 198 -3.07 -11.96 -8.08
C TRP A 198 -1.57 -11.81 -7.81
N ASP A 199 -0.80 -12.88 -8.03
CA ASP A 199 0.66 -12.86 -7.95
C ASP A 199 1.25 -12.70 -9.35
N VAL A 200 1.95 -11.60 -9.58
CA VAL A 200 2.67 -11.32 -10.83
C VAL A 200 4.15 -11.66 -10.63
N PRO A 201 4.74 -12.59 -11.43
CA PRO A 201 6.10 -13.08 -11.21
C PRO A 201 7.19 -12.00 -11.17
N THR A 202 7.11 -11.02 -12.07
CA THR A 202 8.07 -9.90 -12.11
C THR A 202 7.33 -8.60 -12.38
N SER A 203 7.53 -7.57 -11.55
CA SER A 203 7.00 -6.23 -11.80
C SER A 203 8.05 -5.16 -11.49
N VAL A 204 8.29 -4.28 -12.45
CA VAL A 204 9.21 -3.14 -12.32
C VAL A 204 8.46 -1.87 -12.67
N SER A 205 8.54 -0.85 -11.84
CA SER A 205 7.93 0.46 -12.06
C SER A 205 8.92 1.59 -11.82
N LEU A 206 8.86 2.60 -12.68
CA LEU A 206 9.58 3.86 -12.58
C LEU A 206 8.54 4.98 -12.59
N ASP A 207 8.41 5.67 -11.47
CA ASP A 207 7.42 6.73 -11.27
C ASP A 207 8.11 8.06 -10.97
N VAL A 208 7.70 9.12 -11.65
CA VAL A 208 8.12 10.50 -11.41
C VAL A 208 6.89 11.32 -11.09
N ALA A 209 6.84 11.91 -9.90
CA ALA A 209 5.73 12.73 -9.44
C ALA A 209 6.20 14.13 -9.08
N SER A 210 5.48 15.16 -9.50
CA SER A 210 5.75 16.52 -9.01
C SER A 210 5.41 16.64 -7.52
N LEU A 211 6.22 17.40 -6.77
CA LEU A 211 5.99 17.70 -5.35
C LEU A 211 4.64 18.39 -5.15
N ILE A 212 4.04 18.20 -3.98
CA ILE A 212 2.68 18.62 -3.63
C ILE A 212 2.67 20.15 -3.44
N PRO A 213 2.06 20.95 -4.35
CA PRO A 213 1.75 22.32 -4.04
C PRO A 213 0.43 22.39 -3.23
N GLU A 214 0.26 23.40 -2.37
CA GLU A 214 -1.01 23.61 -1.65
C GLU A 214 -2.18 23.97 -2.59
N SER A 215 -1.86 24.52 -3.76
CA SER A 215 -2.76 24.69 -4.90
C SER A 215 -1.91 24.76 -6.19
N GLY A 216 -2.30 24.04 -7.24
CA GLY A 216 -1.55 24.06 -8.50
C GLY A 216 -1.75 22.84 -9.40
N LEU A 217 -0.99 22.84 -10.49
CA LEU A 217 -0.88 21.73 -11.42
C LEU A 217 0.06 20.67 -10.86
N ARG A 218 -0.37 19.42 -10.96
CA ARG A 218 0.39 18.24 -10.61
C ARG A 218 0.46 17.32 -11.80
N TYR A 219 1.62 16.74 -12.02
CA TYR A 219 1.79 15.71 -13.03
C TYR A 219 2.52 14.50 -12.46
N ARG A 220 2.21 13.34 -13.03
CA ARG A 220 2.86 12.07 -12.73
C ARG A 220 3.08 11.32 -14.03
N PHE A 221 4.29 10.81 -14.20
CA PHE A 221 4.69 10.00 -15.35
C PHE A 221 5.31 8.70 -14.83
N GLY A 222 4.92 7.59 -15.43
CA GLY A 222 5.17 6.26 -14.90
C GLY A 222 5.40 5.26 -16.00
N LEU A 223 6.42 4.42 -15.85
CA LEU A 223 6.68 3.29 -16.74
C LEU A 223 6.61 2.01 -15.92
N HIS A 224 5.69 1.14 -16.27
CA HIS A 224 5.44 -0.13 -15.59
C HIS A 224 5.73 -1.28 -16.53
N LYS A 225 6.51 -2.26 -16.09
CA LYS A 225 6.80 -3.47 -16.83
C LYS A 225 6.40 -4.67 -15.98
N ASN A 226 5.43 -5.43 -16.46
CA ASN A 226 5.01 -6.69 -15.88
C ASN A 226 5.54 -7.84 -16.74
N GLY A 227 5.89 -8.95 -16.10
CA GLY A 227 6.42 -10.13 -16.77
C GLY A 227 6.00 -11.42 -16.08
N GLY A 228 5.86 -12.46 -16.90
CA GLY A 228 5.33 -13.76 -16.46
C GLY A 228 3.81 -13.80 -16.42
N GLN A 229 3.27 -15.01 -16.30
CA GLN A 229 1.83 -15.23 -16.26
C GLN A 229 1.32 -15.02 -14.82
N PRO A 230 0.30 -14.17 -14.59
CA PRO A 230 -0.22 -13.92 -13.25
C PRO A 230 -0.96 -15.15 -12.70
N GLU A 231 -0.76 -15.44 -11.43
CA GLU A 231 -1.39 -16.56 -10.73
C GLU A 231 -2.44 -16.06 -9.72
N ALA A 232 -3.65 -16.62 -9.77
CA ALA A 232 -4.70 -16.29 -8.82
C ALA A 232 -4.45 -16.96 -7.46
N LEU A 233 -4.48 -16.19 -6.37
CA LEU A 233 -4.34 -16.72 -5.01
C LEU A 233 -5.67 -17.22 -4.43
N ASN A 234 -6.78 -16.52 -4.71
CA ASN A 234 -8.06 -16.77 -4.06
C ASN A 234 -9.22 -17.05 -5.04
N SER A 235 -9.05 -16.80 -6.34
CA SER A 235 -10.10 -16.96 -7.33
C SER A 235 -9.93 -18.23 -8.16
N SER A 236 -11.05 -18.89 -8.47
CA SER A 236 -11.16 -19.96 -9.47
C SER A 236 -11.60 -19.43 -10.84
N SER A 237 -11.76 -18.11 -10.98
CA SER A 237 -12.19 -17.47 -12.22
C SER A 237 -11.02 -17.33 -13.20
N PRO A 238 -11.18 -17.72 -14.47
CA PRO A 238 -10.11 -17.66 -15.47
C PRO A 238 -9.83 -16.23 -15.99
N ASP A 239 -10.65 -15.25 -15.62
CA ASP A 239 -10.58 -13.90 -16.17
C ASP A 239 -9.46 -13.09 -15.50
N ILE A 240 -8.27 -13.17 -16.08
CA ILE A 240 -7.10 -12.38 -15.69
C ILE A 240 -7.32 -10.92 -16.15
N PRO A 241 -7.17 -9.92 -15.26
CA PRO A 241 -7.17 -8.52 -15.67
C PRO A 241 -6.11 -8.24 -16.73
N LEU A 242 -6.52 -7.66 -17.86
CA LEU A 242 -5.63 -7.41 -19.01
C LEU A 242 -4.40 -6.55 -18.65
N THR A 243 -4.51 -5.71 -17.61
CA THR A 243 -3.44 -4.85 -17.11
C THR A 243 -2.32 -5.61 -16.39
N LEU A 244 -2.57 -6.85 -15.95
CA LEU A 244 -1.58 -7.72 -15.30
C LEU A 244 -0.82 -8.61 -16.28
N LEU A 245 -1.24 -8.65 -17.55
CA LEU A 245 -0.54 -9.44 -18.56
C LEU A 245 0.87 -8.89 -18.83
N PRO A 246 1.81 -9.76 -19.28
CA PRO A 246 3.15 -9.34 -19.64
C PRO A 246 3.15 -8.17 -20.63
N GLY A 247 3.88 -7.11 -20.30
CA GLY A 247 3.90 -5.92 -21.15
C GLY A 247 4.57 -4.73 -20.50
N VAL A 248 4.77 -3.70 -21.31
CA VAL A 248 5.24 -2.39 -20.87
C VAL A 248 4.09 -1.40 -21.02
N CYS A 249 3.76 -0.70 -19.93
CA CYS A 249 2.70 0.28 -19.85
C CYS A 249 3.29 1.63 -19.45
N ALA A 250 3.08 2.64 -20.28
CA ALA A 250 3.37 4.02 -19.93
C ALA A 250 2.08 4.69 -19.41
N LYS A 251 2.17 5.33 -18.26
CA LYS A 251 1.06 6.03 -17.60
C LYS A 251 1.44 7.49 -17.39
N ALA A 252 0.48 8.37 -17.68
CA ALA A 252 0.62 9.80 -17.46
C ALA A 252 -0.68 10.32 -16.85
N ALA A 253 -0.57 11.06 -15.76
CA ALA A 253 -1.71 11.69 -15.09
C ALA A 253 -1.38 13.15 -14.81
N VAL A 254 -2.33 14.04 -15.11
CA VAL A 254 -2.26 15.46 -14.77
C VAL A 254 -3.49 15.80 -13.95
N SER A 255 -3.28 16.37 -12.77
CA SER A 255 -4.36 16.83 -11.90
C SER A 255 -4.15 18.29 -11.53
N TYR A 256 -5.25 19.02 -11.38
CA TYR A 256 -5.23 20.40 -10.91
C TYR A 256 -5.99 20.48 -9.61
N GLU A 257 -5.30 20.87 -8.54
CA GLU A 257 -5.89 21.01 -7.21
C GLU A 257 -5.98 22.48 -6.85
N LYS A 258 -7.19 22.95 -6.50
CA LYS A 258 -7.42 24.30 -5.99
C LYS A 258 -8.08 24.19 -4.62
N SER A 259 -7.31 24.49 -3.57
CA SER A 259 -7.84 24.69 -2.23
C SER A 259 -8.41 26.10 -2.12
N MET A 260 -9.62 26.24 -1.57
CA MET A 260 -10.23 27.54 -1.26
C MET A 260 -10.71 27.50 0.19
N ASP A 261 -10.08 28.33 1.03
CA ASP A 261 -10.49 28.48 2.41
C ASP A 261 -11.58 29.56 2.49
N PHE A 262 -12.81 29.16 2.77
CA PHE A 262 -13.92 30.10 2.83
C PHE A 262 -13.93 30.93 4.13
N TRP A 263 -13.34 30.45 5.23
CA TRP A 263 -13.57 31.00 6.58
C TRP A 263 -12.32 31.11 7.48
N ARG A 264 -11.11 30.89 6.95
CA ARG A 264 -9.84 31.04 7.67
C ARG A 264 -9.12 32.27 7.11
N GLU A 265 -8.84 33.26 7.95
CA GLU A 265 -7.93 34.36 7.59
C GLU A 265 -6.55 33.75 7.31
N GLN A 266 -5.98 34.04 6.13
CA GLN A 266 -4.69 33.45 5.74
C GLN A 266 -3.65 33.75 6.82
N GLU A 267 -3.11 32.72 7.46
CA GLU A 267 -1.85 32.88 8.17
C GLU A 267 -0.82 33.36 7.14
N LYS A 268 -0.33 34.58 7.32
CA LYS A 268 0.73 35.16 6.49
C LYS A 268 1.98 34.32 6.66
N SER A 269 2.11 33.28 5.83
CA SER A 269 3.37 32.63 5.51
C SER A 269 4.36 33.70 5.09
N THR A 270 5.20 34.10 6.04
CA THR A 270 6.24 35.09 5.85
C THR A 270 7.44 34.35 5.26
N ARG A 271 7.45 34.13 3.95
CA ARG A 271 8.70 34.02 3.17
C ARG A 271 8.44 34.21 1.67
N ALA A 272 9.14 35.21 1.14
CA ALA A 272 9.45 35.49 -0.27
C ALA A 272 8.30 35.96 -1.19
N ARG A 273 8.18 37.29 -1.21
CA ARG A 273 7.64 38.16 -2.26
C ARG A 273 8.03 37.79 -3.70
N ARG A 274 7.10 38.18 -4.60
CA ARG A 274 7.22 38.52 -6.03
C ARG A 274 7.28 37.35 -7.02
N LEU A 275 6.13 37.06 -7.62
CA LEU A 275 6.02 37.18 -9.07
C LEU A 275 4.61 37.63 -9.46
N VAL A 276 4.62 38.50 -10.47
CA VAL A 276 3.54 39.32 -10.96
C VAL A 276 2.43 38.46 -11.56
N LYS A 277 1.20 38.93 -11.34
CA LYS A 277 -0.04 38.39 -11.88
C LYS A 277 -0.13 38.77 -13.37
N GLU A 278 -0.09 37.79 -14.27
CA GLU A 278 -0.69 37.91 -15.60
C GLU A 278 -1.54 36.66 -15.90
N PRO A 279 -2.67 36.81 -16.62
CA PRO A 279 -3.58 35.72 -16.91
C PRO A 279 -3.05 34.85 -18.07
N ALA A 280 -2.34 33.77 -17.75
CA ALA A 280 -1.96 32.79 -18.76
C ALA A 280 -3.18 31.95 -19.18
N ARG A 281 -3.85 32.37 -20.26
CA ARG A 281 -4.57 31.44 -21.14
C ARG A 281 -3.54 30.48 -21.73
N VAL A 282 -3.71 29.17 -21.55
CA VAL A 282 -2.99 28.19 -22.35
C VAL A 282 -3.99 27.17 -22.89
N VAL A 283 -4.22 27.27 -24.19
CA VAL A 283 -4.93 26.29 -25.02
C VAL A 283 -3.97 25.86 -26.13
N SER A 284 -3.84 24.53 -26.32
CA SER A 284 -3.47 23.79 -27.55
C SER A 284 -1.99 23.88 -28.04
N LEU A 285 -1.41 22.95 -28.82
CA LEU A 285 -1.77 21.64 -29.39
C LEU A 285 -0.44 20.96 -29.82
N GLY A 286 -0.41 19.63 -29.98
CA GLY A 286 0.67 18.95 -30.71
C GLY A 286 0.34 17.48 -31.02
N SER A 287 -0.11 17.21 -32.25
CA SER A 287 -0.31 15.87 -32.83
C SER A 287 0.97 15.46 -33.59
N PRO A 288 1.33 14.17 -33.65
CA PRO A 288 0.93 13.42 -34.85
C PRO A 288 0.47 11.97 -34.59
N SER A 289 -0.57 11.60 -35.33
CA SER A 289 -1.03 10.24 -35.69
C SER A 289 -1.77 9.41 -34.63
N GLY A 290 -3.04 9.10 -34.93
CA GLY A 290 -3.75 7.93 -34.39
C GLY A 290 -4.65 8.14 -33.16
N LYS A 291 -5.72 8.94 -33.31
CA LYS A 291 -7.00 8.88 -32.54
C LYS A 291 -6.93 8.43 -31.06
N ARG A 292 -6.48 9.30 -30.14
CA ARG A 292 -7.09 9.44 -28.79
C ARG A 292 -7.04 10.90 -28.37
N MET A 293 -8.22 11.53 -28.30
CA MET A 293 -8.38 12.89 -27.81
C MET A 293 -8.15 12.89 -26.28
N PRO A 294 -7.45 13.89 -25.70
CA PRO A 294 -7.34 13.99 -24.25
C PRO A 294 -8.76 14.20 -23.67
N CYS A 295 -9.25 13.20 -22.95
CA CYS A 295 -10.55 13.21 -22.29
C CYS A 295 -10.34 13.52 -20.80
N VAL A 296 -11.14 14.43 -20.24
CA VAL A 296 -11.19 14.61 -18.78
C VAL A 296 -11.85 13.38 -18.20
N ASP A 297 -11.06 12.53 -17.55
CA ASP A 297 -11.56 11.22 -17.14
C ASP A 297 -12.37 11.27 -15.84
N ASP A 298 -12.07 12.14 -14.87
CA ASP A 298 -12.91 12.29 -13.67
C ASP A 298 -12.77 13.69 -13.06
N ALA A 299 -13.83 14.18 -12.43
CA ALA A 299 -13.85 15.43 -11.68
C ALA A 299 -14.41 15.15 -10.28
N MET A 300 -13.67 15.50 -9.23
CA MET A 300 -14.11 15.30 -7.85
C MET A 300 -14.19 16.64 -7.13
N CYS A 301 -15.29 16.85 -6.41
CA CYS A 301 -15.48 18.03 -5.57
C CYS A 301 -15.38 17.61 -4.10
N GLY A 302 -14.48 18.23 -3.35
CA GLY A 302 -14.30 18.00 -1.92
C GLY A 302 -14.57 19.26 -1.08
N LEU A 303 -15.28 19.10 0.03
CA LEU A 303 -15.47 20.10 1.07
C LEU A 303 -14.76 19.64 2.34
N SER A 304 -13.81 20.43 2.84
CA SER A 304 -13.13 20.18 4.11
C SER A 304 -13.54 21.24 5.14
N TYR A 305 -14.17 20.84 6.24
CA TYR A 305 -14.58 21.71 7.34
C TYR A 305 -13.83 21.34 8.62
N SER A 306 -13.12 22.29 9.24
CA SER A 306 -12.46 22.07 10.53
C SER A 306 -13.32 22.63 11.67
N PHE A 307 -13.64 21.82 12.67
CA PHE A 307 -14.40 22.26 13.84
C PHE A 307 -13.54 23.14 14.74
N ARG A 308 -13.98 24.37 14.99
CA ARG A 308 -13.25 25.30 15.89
C ARG A 308 -13.43 24.98 17.38
N LYS A 309 -14.57 24.40 17.78
CA LYS A 309 -14.89 24.07 19.18
C LYS A 309 -14.21 22.79 19.68
N LEU A 310 -13.97 21.84 18.79
CA LEU A 310 -13.21 20.62 19.06
C LEU A 310 -11.83 20.86 18.46
N LYS A 311 -10.83 21.23 19.29
CA LYS A 311 -9.48 21.68 18.89
C LYS A 311 -8.71 20.79 17.88
N SER A 312 -9.28 19.70 17.41
CA SER A 312 -8.61 18.67 16.60
C SER A 312 -9.60 17.88 15.69
N GLY A 313 -10.78 18.44 15.37
CA GLY A 313 -11.79 17.77 14.53
C GLY A 313 -11.88 18.33 13.10
N LYS A 314 -11.88 17.48 12.07
CA LYS A 314 -12.10 17.84 10.65
C LYS A 314 -13.15 16.93 10.01
N ILE A 315 -14.10 17.50 9.28
CA ILE A 315 -14.98 16.80 8.34
C ILE A 315 -14.41 16.98 6.94
N LEU A 316 -14.32 15.89 6.19
CA LEU A 316 -14.01 15.90 4.77
C LEU A 316 -15.16 15.22 4.03
N ALA A 317 -15.96 15.98 3.30
CA ALA A 317 -16.96 15.45 2.37
C ALA A 317 -16.42 15.50 0.95
N TRP A 318 -16.71 14.51 0.11
CA TRP A 318 -16.43 14.60 -1.32
C TRP A 318 -17.45 13.85 -2.17
N TYR A 319 -17.52 14.24 -3.43
CA TYR A 319 -18.44 13.70 -4.42
C TYR A 319 -17.75 13.59 -5.79
N SER A 320 -17.91 12.42 -6.45
CA SER A 320 -17.55 12.21 -7.86
C SER A 320 -18.83 12.03 -8.69
N PRO A 321 -19.16 12.97 -9.59
CA PRO A 321 -20.32 12.85 -10.48
C PRO A 321 -20.23 11.65 -11.43
N LYS A 322 -19.02 11.30 -11.90
CA LYS A 322 -18.83 10.17 -12.82
C LYS A 322 -19.07 8.83 -12.13
N ARG A 323 -18.60 8.69 -10.89
CA ARG A 323 -18.74 7.45 -10.11
C ARG A 323 -20.09 7.34 -9.41
N LYS A 324 -20.82 8.46 -9.27
CA LYS A 324 -22.03 8.57 -8.43
C LYS A 324 -21.75 8.17 -6.97
N GLU A 325 -20.54 8.45 -6.50
CA GLU A 325 -20.07 8.13 -5.16
C GLU A 325 -19.89 9.41 -4.34
N ALA A 326 -20.29 9.34 -3.07
CA ALA A 326 -20.06 10.37 -2.08
C ALA A 326 -19.49 9.74 -0.80
N MET A 327 -18.60 10.46 -0.11
CA MET A 327 -18.08 10.01 1.17
C MET A 327 -17.94 11.21 2.10
N VAL A 328 -18.22 10.98 3.38
CA VAL A 328 -17.97 11.95 4.46
C VAL A 328 -17.09 11.28 5.50
N GLU A 329 -15.89 11.81 5.68
CA GLU A 329 -14.89 11.33 6.65
C GLU A 329 -14.82 12.34 7.80
N LEU A 330 -15.18 11.92 9.01
CA LEU A 330 -14.97 12.69 10.23
C LEU A 330 -13.65 12.23 10.88
N ARG A 331 -12.65 13.11 10.87
CA ARG A 331 -11.39 12.93 11.58
C ARG A 331 -11.46 13.64 12.93
N LEU A 332 -11.28 12.90 14.00
CA LEU A 332 -11.16 13.42 15.35
C LEU A 332 -9.74 13.12 15.83
N PHE A 333 -9.10 14.05 16.53
CA PHE A 333 -7.75 13.88 17.11
C PHE A 333 -6.58 13.88 16.11
N GLU A 334 -6.58 14.74 15.08
CA GLU A 334 -5.33 15.14 14.41
C GLU A 334 -4.56 16.12 15.32
N LEU A 335 -3.60 15.61 16.11
CA LEU A 335 -2.67 16.39 16.95
C LEU A 335 -1.70 17.21 16.10
#